data_AF-A0AAP2DIG0-F1
#
_entry.id   AF-A0AAP2DIG0-F1
#
_cell.length_a   1.000
_cell.length_b   1.000
_cell.length_c   1.000
_cell.angle_alpha   90.00
_cell.angle_beta   90.00
_cell.angle_gamma   90.00
#
_symmetry.space_group_name_H-M   'P 1'
#
loop_
_entity.id
_entity.type
_entity.pdbx_description
1 polymer ?
#
loop_
_entity_poly.entity_id
_entity_poly.type
_entity_poly.pdbx_seq_one_letter_code
_entity_poly.pdbx_strand_id
1 'polypeptide(L)'
;MLRSKWLNLAAIAFFTFSCGKSLPELEGIDPQAWKDDRNGCTRKRESMADAIKREKNKLLALNEMEVIKVLGRPDRNELFKRNQKFYYYFLEPADECAEHGEAPKKLSIRFNAMGLAKEVVVE
;
A
#
# COMPACT_ATOMS: atom_id res chain seq x y z
N MET A 1 43.30 -27.53 24.52
CA MET A 1 42.22 -26.55 24.77
C MET A 1 41.62 -25.97 23.47
N LEU A 2 41.32 -26.78 22.44
CA LEU A 2 40.82 -26.27 21.14
C LEU A 2 39.48 -26.86 20.67
N ARG A 3 38.89 -27.81 21.41
CA ARG A 3 37.64 -28.50 21.00
C ARG A 3 36.36 -27.76 21.39
N SER A 4 36.40 -26.92 22.43
CA SER A 4 35.22 -26.22 22.98
C SER A 4 34.84 -24.95 22.21
N LYS A 5 35.80 -24.30 21.52
CA LYS A 5 35.53 -23.05 20.78
C LYS A 5 34.67 -23.25 19.53
N TRP A 6 34.70 -24.44 18.93
CA TRP A 6 33.94 -24.76 17.72
C TRP A 6 32.46 -25.09 18.01
N LEU A 7 32.15 -25.62 19.21
CA LEU A 7 30.76 -25.82 19.66
C LEU A 7 30.05 -24.49 19.94
N ASN A 8 30.76 -23.49 20.47
CA ASN A 8 30.20 -22.17 20.75
C ASN A 8 29.94 -21.33 19.49
N LEU A 9 30.64 -21.61 18.39
CA LEU A 9 30.42 -20.96 17.09
C LEU A 9 29.17 -21.48 16.37
N ALA A 10 28.83 -22.75 16.54
CA ALA A 10 27.62 -23.34 15.94
C ALA A 10 26.32 -22.83 16.60
N ALA A 11 26.35 -22.49 17.90
CA ALA A 11 25.19 -22.01 18.65
C ALA A 11 24.76 -20.57 18.29
N ILE A 12 25.66 -19.75 17.75
CA ILE A 12 25.36 -18.36 17.35
C ILE A 12 24.74 -18.29 15.95
N ALA A 13 24.90 -19.34 15.13
CA ALA A 13 24.40 -19.37 13.75
C ALA A 13 22.88 -19.61 13.61
N PHE A 14 22.15 -19.89 14.71
CA PHE A 14 20.77 -20.36 14.65
C PHE A 14 19.67 -19.27 14.79
N PHE A 15 20.04 -17.98 14.86
CA PHE A 15 19.10 -16.90 15.24
C PHE A 15 18.55 -16.00 14.11
N THR A 16 18.67 -16.35 12.83
CA THR A 16 18.30 -15.41 11.74
C THR A 16 17.23 -15.88 10.76
N PHE A 17 16.28 -16.72 11.18
CA PHE A 17 15.04 -16.89 10.42
C PHE A 17 14.02 -15.80 10.82
N SER A 18 14.17 -14.61 10.23
CA SER A 18 13.12 -13.60 10.27
C SER A 18 12.00 -14.00 9.31
N CYS A 19 10.83 -14.35 9.85
CA CYS A 19 9.64 -14.63 9.06
C CYS A 19 9.00 -13.31 8.62
N GLY A 20 9.46 -12.75 7.50
CA GLY A 20 8.80 -11.63 6.84
C GLY A 20 7.60 -12.14 6.03
N LYS A 21 6.40 -11.62 6.28
CA LYS A 21 5.24 -11.87 5.43
C LYS A 21 5.47 -11.21 4.07
N SER A 22 5.23 -11.93 2.97
CA SER A 22 5.24 -11.33 1.64
C SER A 22 4.12 -10.30 1.50
N LEU A 23 4.38 -9.24 0.74
CA LEU A 23 3.35 -8.27 0.41
C LEU A 23 2.31 -8.89 -0.52
N PRO A 24 1.04 -8.47 -0.43
CA PRO A 24 0.02 -8.98 -1.32
C PRO A 24 0.24 -8.49 -2.75
N GLU A 25 0.04 -9.38 -3.70
CA GLU A 25 -0.15 -9.05 -5.10
C GLU A 25 -1.64 -8.80 -5.37
N LEU A 26 -1.93 -7.76 -6.16
CA LEU A 26 -3.29 -7.37 -6.54
C LEU A 26 -3.54 -7.84 -7.97
N GLU A 27 -4.42 -8.82 -8.14
CA GLU A 27 -4.68 -9.42 -9.45
C GLU A 27 -5.37 -8.41 -10.38
N GLY A 28 -4.89 -8.30 -11.62
CA GLY A 28 -5.43 -7.36 -12.60
C GLY A 28 -4.98 -5.90 -12.40
N ILE A 29 -3.98 -5.66 -11.54
CA ILE A 29 -3.30 -4.37 -11.41
C ILE A 29 -1.90 -4.47 -12.01
N ASP A 30 -1.57 -3.60 -12.96
CA ASP A 30 -0.19 -3.34 -13.37
C ASP A 30 0.45 -2.39 -12.33
N PRO A 31 1.40 -2.86 -11.51
CA PRO A 31 1.97 -2.05 -10.43
C PRO A 31 2.73 -0.83 -10.95
N GLN A 32 3.37 -0.94 -12.12
CA GLN A 32 4.14 0.16 -12.68
C GLN A 32 3.21 1.23 -13.26
N ALA A 33 2.25 0.82 -14.10
CA ALA A 33 1.26 1.74 -14.65
C ALA A 33 0.43 2.43 -13.55
N TRP A 34 0.11 1.72 -12.46
CA TRP A 34 -0.59 2.29 -11.31
C TRP A 34 0.23 3.39 -10.62
N LYS A 35 1.53 3.15 -10.42
CA LYS A 35 2.45 4.08 -9.72
C LYS A 35 2.73 5.32 -10.57
N ASP A 36 2.81 5.15 -11.88
CA ASP A 36 3.10 6.23 -12.83
C ASP A 36 1.88 7.13 -13.09
N ASP A 37 0.66 6.61 -12.91
CA ASP A 37 -0.58 7.36 -13.07
C ASP A 37 -0.94 8.23 -11.84
N ARG A 38 -0.07 9.19 -11.54
CA ARG A 38 -0.28 10.17 -10.44
C ARG A 38 -1.58 10.92 -10.63
N ASN A 39 -2.37 11.01 -9.56
CA ASN A 39 -3.68 11.68 -9.54
C ASN A 39 -4.70 11.14 -10.57
N GLY A 40 -4.45 9.98 -11.20
CA GLY A 40 -5.32 9.41 -12.24
C GLY A 40 -5.27 10.15 -13.60
N CYS A 41 -4.31 11.06 -13.83
CA CYS A 41 -4.33 11.93 -15.01
C CYS A 41 -4.21 11.20 -16.35
N THR A 42 -3.62 10.00 -16.38
CA THR A 42 -3.45 9.18 -17.59
C THR A 42 -4.54 8.12 -17.74
N ARG A 43 -5.52 8.08 -16.83
CA ARG A 43 -6.67 7.15 -16.81
C ARG A 43 -6.28 5.66 -16.78
N LYS A 44 -5.04 5.34 -16.40
CA LYS A 44 -4.60 3.94 -16.27
C LYS A 44 -5.24 3.30 -15.05
N ARG A 45 -5.33 4.01 -13.92
CA ARG A 45 -6.05 3.53 -12.72
C ARG A 45 -7.53 3.34 -12.97
N GLU A 46 -8.14 4.20 -13.79
CA GLU A 46 -9.55 4.07 -14.22
C GLU A 46 -9.77 2.71 -14.90
N SER A 47 -8.88 2.32 -15.82
CA SER A 47 -8.95 1.02 -16.51
C SER A 47 -8.79 -0.20 -15.59
N MET A 48 -8.24 0.01 -14.39
CA MET A 48 -8.02 -1.00 -13.35
C MET A 48 -9.03 -0.90 -12.19
N ALA A 49 -10.05 -0.04 -12.30
CA ALA A 49 -10.97 0.27 -11.20
C ALA A 49 -11.76 -0.96 -10.71
N ASP A 50 -12.12 -1.89 -11.58
CA ASP A 50 -12.83 -3.09 -11.15
C ASP A 50 -11.91 -4.12 -10.49
N ALA A 51 -10.64 -4.19 -10.91
CA ALA A 51 -9.64 -4.99 -10.22
C ALA A 51 -9.40 -4.46 -8.81
N ILE A 52 -9.22 -3.14 -8.63
CA ILE A 52 -9.01 -2.59 -7.29
C ILE A 52 -10.23 -2.81 -6.38
N LYS A 53 -11.46 -2.70 -6.90
CA LYS A 53 -12.68 -2.99 -6.13
C LYS A 53 -12.73 -4.44 -5.61
N ARG A 54 -12.31 -5.41 -6.41
CA ARG A 54 -12.25 -6.83 -6.02
C ARG A 54 -11.14 -7.09 -5.01
N GLU A 55 -9.97 -6.52 -5.26
CA GLU A 55 -8.73 -6.86 -4.55
C GLU A 55 -8.47 -6.00 -3.30
N LYS A 56 -9.17 -4.88 -3.12
CA LYS A 56 -8.91 -3.89 -2.06
C LYS A 56 -8.82 -4.46 -0.64
N ASN A 57 -9.52 -5.55 -0.36
CA ASN A 57 -9.50 -6.17 0.97
C ASN A 57 -8.12 -6.79 1.31
N LYS A 58 -7.29 -7.09 0.31
CA LYS A 58 -5.89 -7.50 0.52
C LYS A 58 -5.02 -6.40 1.13
N LEU A 59 -5.44 -5.13 1.04
CA LEU A 59 -4.75 -3.99 1.63
C LEU A 59 -5.03 -3.83 3.13
N LEU A 60 -6.03 -4.52 3.68
CA LEU A 60 -6.34 -4.47 5.10
C LEU A 60 -5.18 -5.00 5.93
N ALA A 61 -4.99 -4.41 7.11
CA ALA A 61 -3.91 -4.70 8.05
C ALA A 61 -2.48 -4.43 7.54
N LEU A 62 -2.29 -3.95 6.30
CA LEU A 62 -0.99 -3.43 5.87
C LEU A 62 -0.67 -2.14 6.64
N ASN A 63 0.59 -1.97 7.02
CA ASN A 63 1.07 -0.68 7.51
C ASN A 63 1.30 0.30 6.35
N GLU A 64 1.47 1.58 6.69
CA GLU A 64 1.70 2.66 5.71
C GLU A 64 2.81 2.35 4.68
N MET A 65 3.94 1.81 5.14
CA MET A 65 5.07 1.51 4.27
C MET A 65 4.80 0.33 3.36
N GLU A 66 4.05 -0.66 3.83
CA GLU A 66 3.61 -1.80 3.01
C GLU A 66 2.63 -1.34 1.93
N VAL A 67 1.68 -0.47 2.27
CA VAL A 67 0.79 0.16 1.29
C VAL A 67 1.59 0.92 0.24
N ILE A 68 2.61 1.70 0.64
CA ILE A 68 3.49 2.42 -0.29
C ILE A 68 4.27 1.46 -1.18
N LYS A 69 4.73 0.31 -0.67
CA LYS A 69 5.43 -0.68 -1.50
C LYS A 69 4.51 -1.29 -2.56
N VAL A 70 3.26 -1.59 -2.18
CA VAL A 70 2.25 -2.18 -3.07
C VAL A 70 1.76 -1.15 -4.10
N LEU A 71 1.23 -0.01 -3.65
CA LEU A 71 0.51 0.97 -4.48
C LEU A 71 1.33 2.20 -4.87
N GLY A 72 2.54 2.36 -4.33
CA GLY A 72 3.31 3.60 -4.45
C GLY A 72 2.85 4.69 -3.47
N ARG A 73 3.46 5.87 -3.59
CA ARG A 73 3.11 7.04 -2.77
C ARG A 73 1.63 7.41 -3.03
N PRO A 74 0.84 7.78 -2.01
CA PRO A 74 -0.52 8.27 -2.24
C PRO A 74 -0.51 9.59 -3.02
N ASP A 75 -1.64 9.92 -3.64
CA ASP A 75 -1.85 11.21 -4.27
C ASP A 75 -2.06 12.29 -3.20
N ARG A 76 -2.92 11.99 -2.21
CA ARG A 76 -3.14 12.84 -1.04
C ARG A 76 -2.96 12.03 0.26
N ASN A 77 -2.34 12.66 1.25
CA ASN A 77 -2.17 12.12 2.59
C ASN A 77 -2.75 13.13 3.58
N GLU A 78 -3.81 12.75 4.27
CA GLU A 78 -4.53 13.64 5.19
C GLU A 78 -4.49 13.11 6.62
N LEU A 79 -4.31 14.04 7.57
CA LEU A 79 -4.49 13.80 8.99
C LEU A 79 -5.83 14.42 9.40
N PHE A 80 -6.77 13.58 9.81
CA PHE A 80 -8.10 13.96 10.22
C PHE A 80 -8.27 13.94 11.75
N LYS A 81 -9.47 14.28 12.23
CA LYS A 81 -9.80 14.32 13.66
C LYS A 81 -9.46 13.00 14.36
N ARG A 82 -8.98 13.09 15.61
CA ARG A 82 -8.56 11.95 16.44
C ARG A 82 -7.38 11.15 15.86
N ASN A 83 -6.44 11.83 15.21
CA ASN A 83 -5.23 11.23 14.64
C ASN A 83 -5.52 10.12 13.62
N GLN A 84 -6.63 10.23 12.91
CA GLN A 84 -6.91 9.32 11.80
C GLN A 84 -6.10 9.76 10.59
N LYS A 85 -5.42 8.83 9.94
CA LYS A 85 -4.65 9.09 8.72
C LYS A 85 -5.37 8.46 7.54
N PHE A 86 -5.37 9.17 6.42
CA PHE A 86 -5.94 8.71 5.16
C PHE A 86 -4.94 8.82 4.04
N TYR A 87 -4.82 7.75 3.24
CA TYR A 87 -4.19 7.78 1.94
C TYR A 87 -5.27 7.74 0.87
N TYR A 88 -5.17 8.64 -0.11
CA TYR A 88 -6.04 8.66 -1.27
C TYR A 88 -5.24 8.40 -2.54
N TYR A 89 -5.80 7.57 -3.42
CA TYR A 89 -5.32 7.32 -4.77
C TYR A 89 -6.49 7.54 -5.72
N PHE A 90 -6.41 8.57 -6.55
CA PHE A 90 -7.46 8.86 -7.53
C PHE A 90 -7.48 7.79 -8.62
N LEU A 91 -8.68 7.30 -8.94
CA LEU A 91 -8.94 6.36 -10.02
C LEU A 91 -9.32 7.11 -11.30
N GLU A 92 -10.06 8.20 -11.15
CA GLU A 92 -10.41 9.15 -12.20
C GLU A 92 -9.56 10.42 -12.08
N PRO A 93 -9.38 11.22 -13.15
CA PRO A 93 -8.55 12.42 -13.10
C PRO A 93 -8.99 13.42 -12.02
N ALA A 94 -8.05 13.74 -11.11
CA ALA A 94 -8.27 14.71 -10.03
C ALA A 94 -8.10 16.16 -10.49
N ASP A 95 -8.43 17.12 -9.62
CA ASP A 95 -8.34 18.57 -9.89
C ASP A 95 -6.93 19.02 -10.32
N GLU A 96 -5.91 18.27 -9.94
CA GLU A 96 -4.52 18.49 -10.35
C GLU A 96 -4.24 18.14 -11.83
N CYS A 97 -5.18 17.51 -12.52
CA CYS A 97 -5.08 17.14 -13.93
C CYS A 97 -5.73 18.20 -14.84
N ALA A 98 -5.27 18.28 -16.10
CA ALA A 98 -5.76 19.27 -17.07
C ALA A 98 -7.26 19.12 -17.40
N GLU A 99 -7.74 17.88 -17.46
CA GLU A 99 -9.15 17.54 -17.61
C GLU A 99 -9.57 16.71 -16.39
N HIS A 100 -10.59 17.16 -15.66
CA HIS A 100 -11.09 16.50 -14.46
C HIS A 100 -12.62 16.60 -14.39
N GLY A 101 -13.23 15.63 -13.70
CA GLY A 101 -14.65 15.66 -13.34
C GLY A 101 -14.87 16.38 -12.02
N GLU A 102 -16.12 16.72 -11.70
CA GLU A 102 -16.45 17.44 -10.45
C GLU A 102 -16.21 16.61 -9.18
N ALA A 103 -16.33 15.28 -9.26
CA ALA A 103 -16.18 14.37 -8.13
C ALA A 103 -15.47 13.08 -8.58
N PRO A 104 -14.14 13.13 -8.78
CA PRO A 104 -13.39 12.01 -9.31
C PRO A 104 -13.35 10.85 -8.31
N LYS A 105 -13.66 9.64 -8.78
CA LYS A 105 -13.56 8.43 -7.97
C LYS A 105 -12.15 8.22 -7.45
N LYS A 106 -12.02 7.77 -6.20
CA LYS A 106 -10.75 7.49 -5.52
C LYS A 106 -10.82 6.25 -4.65
N LEU A 107 -9.67 5.61 -4.48
CA LEU A 107 -9.41 4.64 -3.42
C LEU A 107 -9.01 5.40 -2.16
N SER A 108 -9.77 5.21 -1.09
CA SER A 108 -9.54 5.75 0.25
C SER A 108 -9.07 4.65 1.19
N ILE A 109 -7.92 4.83 1.82
CA ILE A 109 -7.36 3.91 2.82
C ILE A 109 -7.24 4.64 4.15
N ARG A 110 -8.02 4.21 5.15
CA ARG A 110 -7.98 4.76 6.51
C ARG A 110 -7.12 3.89 7.40
N PHE A 111 -6.17 4.51 8.11
CA PHE A 111 -5.32 3.84 9.09
C PHE A 111 -5.86 4.02 10.51
N ASN A 112 -5.67 3.01 11.35
CA ASN A 112 -5.95 3.09 12.78
C ASN A 112 -4.77 3.74 13.55
N ALA A 113 -4.91 3.87 14.87
CA ALA A 113 -3.88 4.47 15.72
C ALA A 113 -2.54 3.70 15.75
N MET A 114 -2.52 2.44 15.30
CA MET A 114 -1.30 1.63 15.17
C MET A 114 -0.65 1.78 13.79
N GLY A 115 -1.22 2.60 12.89
CA GLY A 115 -0.72 2.78 11.53
C GLY A 115 -1.07 1.62 10.58
N LEU A 116 -2.09 0.81 10.90
CA LEU A 116 -2.56 -0.29 10.06
C LEU A 116 -3.83 0.10 9.31
N ALA A 117 -3.91 -0.27 8.03
CA ALA A 117 -5.10 -0.08 7.21
C ALA A 117 -6.31 -0.80 7.83
N LYS A 118 -7.30 -0.02 8.25
CA LYS A 118 -8.52 -0.49 8.93
C LYS A 118 -9.72 -0.50 7.99
N GLU A 119 -9.80 0.46 7.08
CA GLU A 119 -10.88 0.57 6.10
C GLU A 119 -10.31 0.92 4.73
N VAL A 120 -10.88 0.30 3.70
CA VAL A 120 -10.51 0.51 2.31
C VAL A 120 -11.77 0.62 1.45
N VAL A 121 -11.99 1.80 0.88
CA VAL A 121 -13.22 2.17 0.17
C VAL A 121 -12.87 2.73 -1.20
N VAL A 122 -13.71 2.45 -2.20
CA VAL A 122 -13.67 3.14 -3.49
C VAL A 122 -14.91 4.03 -3.50
N GLU A 123 -14.71 5.33 -3.55
CA GLU A 123 -15.73 6.38 -3.40
C GLU A 123 -15.58 7.48 -4.46
#